data_AF-I9SUG5-F1
#
_entry.id   AF-I9SUG5-F1
#
_cell.length_a   1.000
_cell.length_b   1.000
_cell.length_c   1.000
_cell.angle_alpha   90.00
_cell.angle_beta   90.00
_cell.angle_gamma   90.00
#
_symmetry.space_group_name_H-M   'P 1'
#
loop_
_entity.id
_entity.type
_entity.pdbx_description
1 polymer ?
#
loop_
_entity_poly.entity_id
_entity_poly.type
_entity_poly.pdbx_seq_one_letter_code
_entity_poly.pdbx_strand_id
1 'polypeptide(L)'
;MKPYIYLRGLRHVDLSVFCVESGQKVYWDPVFGTSVPYSSGQQVKRSILDSINCELQADPSSVTFVFDVNSKNLLGEGEVLSLCDPQYYDQLLGGWMRASKGGTERTLKRRSPFSISAMRPLHPLLGGRITENATFDRSDRPELHKVIVRDASGKPMSEEQVETLLTGTDRSLYRKWIPDNTRATGLFVYDIAIDLRTLFAVSVNQMEPELTKEKIEELKEKGWVASRNVFGECLVMPKADRERVIPAIAKALINWKITSNQSRTFSLMETLAIAVSDNANALAGAIRAKLVEETERPKAKPLIDETAGADLYVTLPCSGYMTTETESADALQKAEDKLKEWMLAFDYENQKG
;
A
#
# COMPACT_ATOMS: atom_id res chain seq x y z
N MET A 1 26.34 6.89 9.84
CA MET A 1 25.43 6.26 8.86
C MET A 1 24.50 7.33 8.31
N LYS A 2 24.12 7.30 7.02
CA LYS A 2 23.13 8.26 6.51
C LYS A 2 21.75 7.98 7.14
N PRO A 3 20.94 9.02 7.41
CA PRO A 3 19.68 8.86 8.14
C PRO A 3 18.53 8.31 7.29
N TYR A 4 18.72 8.14 5.98
CA TYR A 4 17.69 7.67 5.07
C TYR A 4 18.09 6.36 4.40
N ILE A 5 17.11 5.45 4.34
CA ILE A 5 17.14 4.30 3.44
C ILE A 5 16.06 4.54 2.39
N TYR A 6 16.43 4.39 1.13
CA TYR A 6 15.50 4.39 0.03
C TYR A 6 15.38 2.98 -0.55
N LEU A 7 14.17 2.60 -0.90
CA LEU A 7 13.84 1.35 -1.57
C LEU A 7 13.00 1.63 -2.81
N ARG A 8 13.32 0.97 -3.93
CA ARG A 8 12.44 0.88 -5.10
C ARG A 8 12.19 -0.59 -5.40
N GLY A 9 10.93 -0.97 -5.53
CA GLY A 9 10.55 -2.29 -6.03
C GLY A 9 9.93 -2.23 -7.41
N LEU A 10 10.31 -3.17 -8.27
CA LEU A 10 9.70 -3.43 -9.56
C LEU A 10 8.84 -4.70 -9.44
N ARG A 11 7.57 -4.60 -9.82
CA ARG A 11 6.61 -5.71 -9.83
C ARG A 11 5.97 -5.86 -11.20
N HIS A 12 5.74 -7.10 -11.60
CA HIS A 12 4.81 -7.36 -12.68
C HIS A 12 3.37 -7.36 -12.13
N VAL A 13 2.41 -6.85 -12.88
CA VAL A 13 0.99 -6.87 -12.54
C VAL A 13 0.26 -7.41 -13.75
N ASP A 14 -0.53 -8.48 -13.57
CA ASP A 14 -1.23 -9.11 -14.70
C ASP A 14 -2.69 -8.64 -14.81
N LEU A 15 -3.50 -8.95 -13.78
CA LEU A 15 -4.96 -8.75 -13.78
C LEU A 15 -5.47 -8.18 -12.44
N SER A 16 -4.96 -7.03 -12.02
CA SER A 16 -5.29 -6.45 -10.70
C SER A 16 -6.31 -5.31 -10.74
N VAL A 17 -7.02 -5.13 -9.63
CA VAL A 17 -7.78 -3.91 -9.34
C VAL A 17 -7.27 -3.24 -8.07
N PHE A 18 -6.77 -2.00 -8.19
CA PHE A 18 -6.23 -1.21 -7.08
C PHE A 18 -7.28 -0.32 -6.39
N CYS A 19 -8.55 -0.71 -6.43
CA CYS A 19 -9.67 0.02 -5.86
C CYS A 19 -10.76 -0.95 -5.39
N VAL A 20 -11.59 -0.49 -4.45
CA VAL A 20 -12.67 -1.31 -3.88
C VAL A 20 -14.03 -0.96 -4.48
N GLU A 21 -14.27 0.30 -4.86
CA GLU A 21 -15.63 0.80 -5.15
C GLU A 21 -15.87 1.18 -6.61
N SER A 22 -14.96 1.93 -7.25
CA SER A 22 -15.20 2.52 -8.60
C SER A 22 -14.33 1.93 -9.71
N GLY A 23 -14.03 0.63 -9.68
CA GLY A 23 -13.18 -0.02 -10.69
C GLY A 23 -11.71 0.43 -10.63
N GLN A 24 -10.92 0.13 -11.66
CA GLN A 24 -9.48 0.39 -11.63
C GLN A 24 -9.16 1.90 -11.64
N LYS A 25 -8.48 2.39 -10.58
CA LYS A 25 -7.97 3.76 -10.46
C LYS A 25 -7.02 4.10 -11.60
N VAL A 26 -7.13 5.32 -12.13
CA VAL A 26 -6.25 5.86 -13.18
C VAL A 26 -5.86 7.31 -12.94
N TYR A 27 -4.75 7.72 -13.54
CA TYR A 27 -4.44 9.12 -13.80
C TYR A 27 -4.10 9.31 -15.28
N TRP A 28 -4.18 10.55 -15.76
CA TRP A 28 -3.80 10.92 -17.13
C TRP A 28 -2.32 11.31 -17.17
N ASP A 29 -1.54 10.67 -18.03
CA ASP A 29 -0.18 11.07 -18.35
C ASP A 29 -0.19 12.02 -19.56
N PRO A 30 0.15 13.31 -19.40
CA PRO A 30 0.09 14.28 -20.48
C PRO A 30 1.25 14.17 -21.47
N VAL A 31 2.36 13.51 -21.11
CA VAL A 31 3.55 13.40 -21.96
C VAL A 31 3.33 12.36 -23.05
N PHE A 32 2.75 11.22 -22.69
CA PHE A 32 2.45 10.12 -23.60
C PHE A 32 0.97 10.06 -24.01
N GLY A 33 0.14 10.97 -23.49
CA GLY A 33 -1.27 11.09 -23.85
C GLY A 33 -2.07 9.82 -23.55
N THR A 34 -1.88 9.23 -22.37
CA THR A 34 -2.51 7.96 -22.01
C THR A 34 -2.99 7.93 -20.56
N SER A 35 -4.09 7.22 -20.30
CA SER A 35 -4.57 6.94 -18.94
C SER A 35 -3.89 5.68 -18.40
N VAL A 36 -3.18 5.83 -17.28
CA VAL A 36 -2.41 4.75 -16.67
C VAL A 36 -3.02 4.33 -15.34
N PRO A 37 -3.09 3.01 -15.07
CA PRO A 37 -3.54 2.50 -13.78
C PRO A 37 -2.54 2.80 -12.67
N TYR A 38 -3.01 2.89 -11.43
CA TYR A 38 -2.12 2.97 -10.27
C TYR A 38 -2.78 2.45 -8.99
N SER A 39 -1.97 2.08 -8.01
CA SER A 39 -2.37 1.92 -6.61
C SER A 39 -1.89 3.12 -5.80
N SER A 40 -2.79 3.71 -5.02
CA SER A 40 -2.45 4.85 -4.16
C SER A 40 -1.41 4.46 -3.11
N GLY A 41 -0.51 5.38 -2.75
CA GLY A 41 0.49 5.14 -1.70
C GLY A 41 -0.12 4.75 -0.35
N GLN A 42 -1.34 5.20 -0.05
CA GLN A 42 -2.08 4.76 1.15
C GLN A 42 -2.42 3.27 1.14
N GLN A 43 -2.76 2.70 -0.02
CA GLN A 43 -3.05 1.27 -0.15
C GLN A 43 -1.77 0.44 0.01
N VAL A 44 -0.68 0.90 -0.60
CA VAL A 44 0.65 0.29 -0.45
C VAL A 44 1.09 0.33 1.02
N LYS A 45 0.98 1.51 1.65
CA LYS A 45 1.29 1.72 3.06
C LYS A 45 0.49 0.80 3.98
N ARG A 46 -0.83 0.74 3.81
CA ARG A 46 -1.68 -0.16 4.59
C ARG A 46 -1.24 -1.61 4.43
N SER A 47 -0.96 -2.05 3.20
CA SER A 47 -0.50 -3.42 2.92
C SER A 47 0.83 -3.75 3.61
N ILE A 48 1.74 -2.78 3.71
CA ILE A 48 3.01 -2.93 4.45
C ILE A 48 2.75 -3.00 5.95
N LEU A 49 1.96 -2.08 6.51
CA LEU A 49 1.65 -2.07 7.95
C LEU A 49 0.89 -3.33 8.39
N ASP A 50 -0.08 -3.77 7.60
CA ASP A 50 -0.80 -5.03 7.82
C ASP A 50 0.19 -6.22 7.81
N SER A 51 1.14 -6.25 6.87
CA SER A 51 2.17 -7.28 6.82
C SER A 51 3.08 -7.24 8.06
N ILE A 52 3.45 -6.06 8.56
CA ILE A 52 4.24 -5.92 9.79
C ILE A 52 3.47 -6.49 10.98
N ASN A 53 2.21 -6.13 11.13
CA ASN A 53 1.34 -6.62 12.20
C ASN A 53 1.14 -8.13 12.12
N CYS A 54 0.94 -8.71 10.93
CA CYS A 54 0.86 -10.15 10.75
C CYS A 54 2.15 -10.87 11.18
N GLU A 55 3.32 -10.36 10.77
CA GLU A 55 4.61 -10.95 11.14
C GLU A 55 4.88 -10.85 12.65
N LEU A 56 4.44 -9.77 13.28
CA LEU A 56 4.57 -9.56 14.73
C LEU A 56 3.44 -10.17 15.56
N GLN A 57 2.43 -10.76 14.91
CA GLN A 57 1.20 -11.25 15.55
C GLN A 57 0.57 -10.19 16.47
N ALA A 58 0.58 -8.94 16.01
CA ALA A 58 0.08 -7.79 16.74
C ALA A 58 -1.22 -7.27 16.14
N ASP A 59 -2.13 -6.83 16.99
CA ASP A 59 -3.33 -6.14 16.53
C ASP A 59 -2.99 -4.70 16.10
N PRO A 60 -3.61 -4.18 15.02
CA PRO A 60 -3.52 -2.77 14.69
C PRO A 60 -4.20 -1.92 15.77
N SER A 61 -3.81 -0.66 15.85
CA SER A 61 -4.49 0.30 16.73
C SER A 61 -5.98 0.43 16.40
N SER A 62 -6.81 0.59 17.43
CA SER A 62 -8.22 0.88 17.21
C SER A 62 -8.42 2.32 16.72
N VAL A 63 -9.48 2.52 15.96
CA VAL A 63 -9.89 3.82 15.43
C VAL A 63 -11.34 4.05 15.81
N THR A 64 -11.64 5.21 16.37
CA THR A 64 -13.01 5.61 16.67
C THR A 64 -13.56 6.42 15.49
N PHE A 65 -14.64 5.91 14.89
CA PHE A 65 -15.38 6.60 13.84
C PHE A 65 -16.55 7.34 14.47
N VAL A 66 -16.59 8.66 14.30
CA VAL A 66 -17.69 9.51 14.76
C VAL A 66 -18.59 9.81 13.57
N PHE A 67 -19.90 9.67 13.78
CA PHE A 67 -20.92 10.09 12.81
C PHE A 67 -21.82 11.12 13.48
N ASP A 68 -22.08 12.22 12.78
CA ASP A 68 -22.99 13.26 13.23
C ASP A 68 -24.41 12.96 12.73
N VAL A 69 -25.43 13.26 13.54
CA VAL A 69 -26.83 13.23 13.06
C VAL A 69 -27.19 14.64 12.58
N ASN A 70 -27.57 14.77 11.32
CA ASN A 70 -27.96 16.06 10.76
C ASN A 70 -29.41 16.43 11.14
N SER A 71 -29.82 17.66 10.82
CA SER A 71 -31.16 18.19 11.12
C SER A 71 -32.32 17.43 10.46
N LYS A 72 -32.04 16.53 9.51
CA LYS A 72 -33.01 15.65 8.86
C LYS A 72 -33.03 14.24 9.46
N ASN A 73 -32.39 14.04 10.61
CA ASN A 73 -32.25 12.74 11.28
C ASN A 73 -31.54 11.69 10.42
N LEU A 74 -30.58 12.12 9.58
CA LEU A 74 -29.72 11.26 8.78
C LEU A 74 -28.28 11.30 9.31
N LEU A 75 -27.55 10.20 9.19
CA LEU A 75 -26.12 10.12 9.52
C LEU A 75 -25.30 10.93 8.51
N GLY A 76 -24.33 11.69 9.02
CA GLY A 76 -23.26 12.36 8.29
C GLY A 76 -21.90 12.01 8.87
N GLU A 77 -20.85 12.22 8.08
CA GLU A 77 -19.46 11.94 8.49
C GLU A 77 -19.01 12.91 9.60
N GLY A 78 -18.37 12.37 10.65
CA GLY A 78 -17.71 13.11 11.72
C GLY A 78 -16.20 12.85 11.74
N GLU A 79 -15.57 12.97 12.91
CA GLU A 79 -14.13 12.74 13.07
C GLU A 79 -13.74 11.25 12.99
N VAL A 80 -12.50 11.02 12.55
CA VAL A 80 -11.81 9.73 12.70
C VAL A 80 -10.70 9.92 13.73
N LEU A 81 -10.87 9.34 14.91
CA LEU A 81 -9.99 9.57 16.06
C LEU A 81 -9.04 8.39 16.26
N SER A 82 -7.73 8.66 16.10
CA SER A 82 -6.65 7.71 16.41
C SER A 82 -6.33 7.71 17.91
N LEU A 83 -5.83 6.58 18.43
CA LEU A 83 -5.35 6.49 19.81
C LEU A 83 -4.14 7.40 20.13
N CYS A 84 -3.30 7.69 19.12
CA CYS A 84 -2.04 8.44 19.28
C CYS A 84 -1.08 7.75 20.27
N ASP A 85 -0.86 6.45 20.10
CA ASP A 85 -0.04 5.60 20.94
C ASP A 85 1.03 4.85 20.11
N PRO A 86 2.32 5.14 20.32
CA PRO A 86 3.42 4.53 19.57
C PRO A 86 3.72 3.10 19.97
N GLN A 87 3.00 2.52 20.93
CA GLN A 87 3.09 1.10 21.24
C GLN A 87 2.41 0.22 20.19
N TYR A 88 1.54 0.81 19.35
CA TYR A 88 0.98 0.15 18.18
C TYR A 88 1.85 0.42 16.95
N TYR A 89 2.32 -0.64 16.29
CA TYR A 89 3.27 -0.53 15.19
C TYR A 89 2.72 0.26 13.98
N ASP A 90 1.42 0.10 13.68
CA ASP A 90 0.76 0.85 12.63
C ASP A 90 0.72 2.35 12.92
N GLN A 91 0.66 2.77 14.20
CA GLN A 91 0.75 4.19 14.57
C GLN A 91 2.20 4.68 14.67
N LEU A 92 3.11 3.91 15.26
CA LEU A 92 4.52 4.27 15.34
C LEU A 92 5.13 4.50 13.95
N LEU A 93 4.84 3.57 13.03
CA LEU A 93 5.40 3.52 11.68
C LEU A 93 4.50 4.22 10.65
N GLY A 94 3.19 4.22 10.85
CA GLY A 94 2.23 4.89 9.97
C GLY A 94 1.95 6.35 10.34
N GLY A 95 2.30 6.79 11.54
CA GLY A 95 1.94 8.11 12.05
C GLY A 95 0.44 8.25 12.32
N TRP A 96 0.06 9.41 12.86
CA TRP A 96 -1.33 9.71 13.20
C TRP A 96 -1.60 11.21 13.10
N MET A 97 -2.88 11.55 13.00
CA MET A 97 -3.39 12.89 13.21
C MET A 97 -4.71 12.77 13.97
N ARG A 98 -4.80 13.41 15.12
CA ARG A 98 -6.03 13.56 15.90
C ARG A 98 -6.30 15.03 16.09
N ALA A 99 -7.34 15.52 15.44
CA ALA A 99 -7.82 16.88 15.55
C ALA A 99 -9.29 16.84 16.02
N SER A 100 -9.56 17.42 17.20
CA SER A 100 -10.90 17.43 17.79
C SER A 100 -11.73 18.58 17.20
N LYS A 101 -13.04 18.36 17.01
CA LYS A 101 -13.98 19.38 16.54
C LYS A 101 -13.93 20.63 17.41
N GLY A 102 -13.94 21.81 16.78
CA GLY A 102 -14.05 23.08 17.50
C GLY A 102 -12.78 23.55 18.21
N GLY A 103 -11.65 22.84 18.08
CA GLY A 103 -10.34 23.32 18.55
C GLY A 103 -10.19 23.43 20.07
N THR A 104 -11.03 22.74 20.83
CA THR A 104 -10.99 22.71 22.30
C THR A 104 -9.80 21.92 22.84
N GLU A 105 -9.31 20.94 22.08
CA GLU A 105 -8.11 20.15 22.37
C GLU A 105 -7.01 20.46 21.34
N ARG A 106 -5.75 20.38 21.76
CA ARG A 106 -4.62 20.50 20.84
C ARG A 106 -4.61 19.30 19.89
N THR A 107 -4.31 19.57 18.62
CA THR A 107 -4.13 18.52 17.63
C THR A 107 -2.86 17.73 17.95
N LEU A 108 -2.98 16.40 18.04
CA LEU A 108 -1.84 15.50 18.13
C LEU A 108 -1.47 15.03 16.73
N LYS A 109 -0.20 15.19 16.34
CA LYS A 109 0.21 14.88 14.97
C LYS A 109 1.61 14.31 14.92
N ARG A 110 1.74 13.11 14.37
CA ARG A 110 3.01 12.47 14.02
C ARG A 110 3.06 12.16 12.55
N ARG A 111 4.14 12.53 11.88
CA ARG A 111 4.40 12.12 10.50
C ARG A 111 4.94 10.70 10.48
N SER A 112 4.52 9.93 9.48
CA SER A 112 5.04 8.59 9.24
C SER A 112 6.56 8.66 8.94
N PRO A 113 7.39 7.83 9.56
CA PRO A 113 8.78 7.64 9.13
C PRO A 113 8.89 7.01 7.73
N PHE A 114 7.80 6.43 7.21
CA PHE A 114 7.70 5.93 5.85
C PHE A 114 7.05 6.94 4.91
N SER A 115 7.79 7.40 3.92
CA SER A 115 7.23 8.10 2.75
C SER A 115 7.09 7.11 1.60
N ILE A 116 5.85 6.76 1.26
CA ILE A 116 5.53 5.68 0.31
C ILE A 116 4.85 6.28 -0.92
N SER A 117 5.41 6.03 -2.10
CA SER A 117 4.83 6.48 -3.35
C SER A 117 3.57 5.69 -3.72
N ALA A 118 2.79 6.21 -4.66
CA ALA A 118 1.88 5.36 -5.42
C ALA A 118 2.67 4.23 -6.12
N MET A 119 2.06 3.05 -6.24
CA MET A 119 2.55 2.02 -7.15
C MET A 119 1.98 2.32 -8.54
N ARG A 120 2.85 2.62 -9.49
CA ARG A 120 2.50 3.10 -10.84
C ARG A 120 3.34 2.39 -11.89
N PRO A 121 2.97 2.42 -13.19
CA PRO A 121 3.83 1.86 -14.23
C PRO A 121 5.25 2.44 -14.16
N LEU A 122 6.25 1.58 -14.39
CA LEU A 122 7.66 1.96 -14.54
C LEU A 122 7.81 3.08 -15.59
N HIS A 123 7.04 2.95 -16.66
CA HIS A 123 6.86 3.94 -17.71
C HIS A 123 5.40 3.91 -18.19
N PRO A 124 4.79 5.03 -18.63
CA PRO A 124 3.41 5.04 -19.13
C PRO A 124 3.11 4.08 -20.29
N LEU A 125 4.15 3.67 -21.02
CA LEU A 125 4.08 2.72 -22.14
C LEU A 125 4.35 1.26 -21.74
N LEU A 126 4.69 0.99 -20.47
CA LEU A 126 4.98 -0.34 -19.93
C LEU A 126 3.89 -0.82 -18.97
N GLY A 127 2.80 -0.07 -18.84
CA GLY A 127 1.63 -0.47 -18.08
C GLY A 127 0.38 0.09 -18.73
N GLY A 128 -0.73 -0.59 -18.51
CA GLY A 128 -1.98 -0.25 -19.19
C GLY A 128 -3.19 -0.84 -18.51
N ARG A 129 -4.34 -0.61 -19.12
CA ARG A 129 -5.59 -1.24 -18.71
C ARG A 129 -6.04 -2.18 -19.80
N ILE A 130 -6.54 -3.33 -19.37
CA ILE A 130 -7.36 -4.18 -20.22
C ILE A 130 -8.81 -4.06 -19.78
N THR A 131 -9.72 -4.23 -20.73
CA THR A 131 -11.15 -4.33 -20.48
C THR A 131 -11.57 -5.77 -20.72
N GLU A 132 -12.21 -6.37 -19.73
CA GLU A 132 -12.81 -7.70 -19.82
C GLU A 132 -14.28 -7.65 -19.42
N ASN A 133 -15.04 -8.63 -19.88
CA ASN A 133 -16.38 -8.84 -19.38
C ASN A 133 -16.37 -9.98 -18.35
N ALA A 134 -17.09 -9.78 -17.25
CA ALA A 134 -17.16 -10.76 -16.17
C ALA A 134 -18.55 -11.39 -16.10
N THR A 135 -18.63 -12.58 -15.50
CA THR A 135 -19.90 -13.22 -15.17
C THR A 135 -19.94 -13.52 -13.68
N PHE A 136 -21.03 -13.14 -13.01
CA PHE A 136 -21.38 -13.69 -11.70
C PHE A 136 -22.32 -14.86 -11.93
N ASP A 137 -21.83 -16.07 -11.65
CA ASP A 137 -22.55 -17.32 -11.91
C ASP A 137 -22.83 -18.09 -10.62
N ARG A 138 -24.09 -18.43 -10.41
CA ARG A 138 -24.62 -19.28 -9.35
C ARG A 138 -25.60 -20.33 -9.88
N SER A 139 -25.55 -20.60 -11.18
CA SER A 139 -26.41 -21.57 -11.85
C SER A 139 -26.10 -23.02 -11.50
N ASP A 140 -24.99 -23.29 -10.81
CA ASP A 140 -24.60 -24.61 -10.34
C ASP A 140 -25.43 -25.09 -9.14
N ARG A 141 -26.06 -24.17 -8.38
CA ARG A 141 -26.90 -24.48 -7.21
C ARG A 141 -28.16 -23.60 -7.13
N PRO A 142 -29.05 -23.65 -8.14
CA PRO A 142 -30.18 -22.73 -8.26
C PRO A 142 -31.13 -22.77 -7.05
N GLU A 143 -31.33 -23.96 -6.47
CA GLU A 143 -32.22 -24.18 -5.31
C GLU A 143 -31.78 -23.45 -4.02
N LEU A 144 -30.50 -23.07 -3.91
CA LEU A 144 -30.00 -22.32 -2.75
C LEU A 144 -30.26 -20.82 -2.85
N HIS A 145 -30.68 -20.34 -4.02
CA HIS A 145 -30.64 -18.93 -4.37
C HIS A 145 -32.03 -18.40 -4.69
N LYS A 146 -32.40 -17.29 -4.04
CA LYS A 146 -33.68 -16.63 -4.28
C LYS A 146 -33.56 -15.66 -5.45
N VAL A 147 -34.39 -15.85 -6.46
CA VAL A 147 -34.57 -14.91 -7.57
C VAL A 147 -35.81 -14.07 -7.31
N ILE A 148 -35.69 -12.75 -7.44
CA ILE A 148 -36.82 -11.82 -7.39
C ILE A 148 -36.82 -11.03 -8.70
N VAL A 149 -37.86 -11.24 -9.52
CA VAL A 149 -38.14 -10.43 -10.70
C VAL A 149 -39.21 -9.40 -10.32
N ARG A 150 -38.97 -8.13 -10.65
CA ARG A 150 -39.90 -7.03 -10.34
C ARG A 150 -40.53 -6.49 -11.63
N ASP A 151 -41.79 -6.11 -11.53
CA ASP A 151 -42.49 -5.40 -12.60
C ASP A 151 -42.04 -3.92 -12.70
N ALA A 152 -42.65 -3.18 -13.64
CA ALA A 152 -42.34 -1.77 -13.87
C ALA A 152 -42.66 -0.85 -12.67
N SER A 153 -43.52 -1.29 -11.74
CA SER A 153 -43.84 -0.57 -10.50
C SER A 153 -42.87 -0.89 -9.35
N GLY A 154 -41.94 -1.83 -9.56
CA GLY A 154 -40.99 -2.30 -8.56
C GLY A 154 -41.54 -3.41 -7.66
N LYS A 155 -42.72 -3.96 -7.95
CA LYS A 155 -43.34 -5.04 -7.16
C LYS A 155 -42.86 -6.43 -7.66
N PRO A 156 -42.59 -7.40 -6.77
CA PRO A 156 -42.26 -8.76 -7.18
C PRO A 156 -43.35 -9.42 -8.02
N MET A 157 -42.96 -10.12 -9.10
CA MET A 157 -43.82 -10.95 -9.96
C MET A 157 -44.00 -12.37 -9.38
N SER A 158 -45.07 -13.06 -9.77
CA SER A 158 -45.25 -14.50 -9.46
C SER A 158 -44.40 -15.39 -10.37
N GLU A 159 -44.21 -16.65 -9.98
CA GLU A 159 -43.43 -17.63 -10.77
C GLU A 159 -44.02 -17.84 -12.18
N GLU A 160 -45.34 -18.02 -12.29
CA GLU A 160 -46.06 -18.17 -13.57
C GLU A 160 -45.84 -16.98 -14.52
N GLN A 161 -45.81 -15.75 -13.98
CA GLN A 161 -45.55 -14.55 -14.76
C GLN A 161 -44.09 -14.50 -15.25
N VAL A 162 -43.15 -14.99 -14.44
CA VAL A 162 -41.73 -15.08 -14.81
C VAL A 162 -41.50 -16.17 -15.86
N GLU A 163 -42.13 -17.34 -15.74
CA GLU A 163 -42.06 -18.43 -16.73
C GLU A 163 -42.60 -17.98 -18.10
N THR A 164 -43.73 -17.27 -18.09
CA THR A 164 -44.31 -16.69 -19.31
C THR A 164 -43.34 -15.69 -19.95
N LEU A 165 -42.68 -14.85 -19.14
CA LEU A 165 -41.71 -13.87 -19.62
C LEU A 165 -40.45 -14.51 -20.22
N LEU A 166 -40.03 -15.66 -19.69
CA LEU A 166 -38.85 -16.39 -20.16
C LEU A 166 -39.11 -17.24 -21.41
N THR A 167 -40.38 -17.48 -21.77
CA THR A 167 -40.74 -18.33 -22.91
C THR A 167 -40.14 -17.80 -24.22
N GLY A 168 -39.41 -18.67 -24.93
CA GLY A 168 -38.71 -18.31 -26.17
C GLY A 168 -37.39 -17.56 -25.98
N THR A 169 -36.90 -17.45 -24.74
CA THR A 169 -35.61 -16.83 -24.41
C THR A 169 -34.62 -17.84 -23.80
N ASP A 170 -33.32 -17.65 -24.03
CA ASP A 170 -32.23 -18.41 -23.36
C ASP A 170 -31.68 -17.64 -22.13
N ARG A 171 -32.55 -16.87 -21.46
CA ARG A 171 -32.11 -15.97 -20.39
C ARG A 171 -31.94 -16.72 -19.07
N SER A 172 -30.69 -16.84 -18.61
CA SER A 172 -30.43 -17.30 -17.24
C SER A 172 -30.72 -16.21 -16.21
N LEU A 173 -31.46 -16.56 -15.15
CA LEU A 173 -31.72 -15.66 -14.00
C LEU A 173 -30.65 -15.77 -12.90
N TYR A 174 -29.84 -16.83 -12.92
CA TYR A 174 -28.77 -17.10 -11.95
C TYR A 174 -27.39 -16.63 -12.41
N ARG A 175 -27.31 -16.08 -13.63
CA ARG A 175 -26.10 -15.45 -14.19
C ARG A 175 -26.32 -13.95 -14.35
N LYS A 176 -25.36 -13.15 -13.89
CA LYS A 176 -25.30 -11.72 -14.18
C LYS A 176 -24.06 -11.43 -15.02
N TRP A 177 -24.28 -10.91 -16.21
CA TRP A 177 -23.23 -10.33 -17.04
C TRP A 177 -22.79 -8.98 -16.46
N ILE A 178 -21.48 -8.78 -16.38
CA ILE A 178 -20.87 -7.57 -15.85
C ILE A 178 -19.91 -7.05 -16.93
N PRO A 179 -20.39 -6.17 -17.83
CA PRO A 179 -19.56 -5.67 -18.92
C PRO A 179 -18.48 -4.70 -18.43
N ASP A 180 -17.49 -4.47 -19.28
CA ASP A 180 -16.54 -3.35 -19.19
C ASP A 180 -15.73 -3.24 -17.88
N ASN A 181 -15.36 -4.39 -17.30
CA ASN A 181 -14.47 -4.41 -16.14
C ASN A 181 -13.04 -4.08 -16.57
N THR A 182 -12.45 -3.08 -15.92
CA THR A 182 -11.06 -2.67 -16.20
C THR A 182 -10.09 -3.28 -15.19
N ARG A 183 -8.95 -3.77 -15.69
CA ARG A 183 -7.84 -4.32 -14.89
C ARG A 183 -6.54 -3.62 -15.21
N ALA A 184 -5.69 -3.46 -14.21
CA ALA A 184 -4.31 -3.01 -14.37
C ALA A 184 -3.43 -4.18 -14.84
N THR A 185 -2.56 -3.91 -15.81
CA THR A 185 -1.55 -4.84 -16.31
C THR A 185 -0.22 -4.11 -16.62
N GLY A 186 0.91 -4.82 -16.57
CA GLY A 186 2.25 -4.36 -16.96
C GLY A 186 3.27 -4.30 -15.83
N LEU A 187 4.31 -3.48 -16.01
CA LEU A 187 5.44 -3.35 -15.10
C LEU A 187 5.26 -2.12 -14.19
N PHE A 188 5.22 -2.32 -12.89
CA PHE A 188 4.93 -1.29 -11.90
C PHE A 188 6.10 -1.09 -10.94
N VAL A 189 6.31 0.15 -10.54
CA VAL A 189 7.25 0.53 -9.49
C VAL A 189 6.55 1.16 -8.31
N TYR A 190 7.13 0.96 -7.14
CA TYR A 190 6.85 1.71 -5.93
C TYR A 190 8.17 2.12 -5.28
N ASP A 191 8.15 3.28 -4.61
CA ASP A 191 9.28 3.88 -3.94
C ASP A 191 8.95 4.08 -2.46
N ILE A 192 9.91 3.82 -1.58
CA ILE A 192 9.81 4.03 -0.13
C ILE A 192 11.04 4.78 0.35
N ALA A 193 10.84 5.88 1.07
CA ALA A 193 11.89 6.49 1.88
C ALA A 193 11.61 6.22 3.37
N ILE A 194 12.65 5.79 4.08
CA ILE A 194 12.61 5.46 5.50
C ILE A 194 13.50 6.44 6.23
N ASP A 195 12.93 7.27 7.10
CA ASP A 195 13.70 8.16 7.98
C ASP A 195 14.06 7.44 9.28
N LEU A 196 15.31 6.99 9.38
CA LEU A 196 15.81 6.26 10.54
C LEU A 196 15.79 7.10 11.82
N ARG A 197 15.83 8.44 11.72
CA ARG A 197 15.83 9.33 12.90
C ARG A 197 14.50 9.34 13.64
N THR A 198 13.41 9.08 12.92
CA THR A 198 12.03 9.08 13.45
C THR A 198 11.41 7.69 13.49
N LEU A 199 12.01 6.69 12.83
CA LEU A 199 11.47 5.32 12.72
C LEU A 199 11.00 4.74 14.06
N PHE A 200 11.80 4.91 15.11
CA PHE A 200 11.50 4.42 16.47
C PHE A 200 11.49 5.53 17.52
N ALA A 201 11.41 6.80 17.10
CA ALA A 201 11.48 7.95 18.01
C ALA A 201 10.21 8.80 17.91
N VAL A 202 9.67 9.22 19.06
CA VAL A 202 8.49 10.10 19.19
C VAL A 202 8.86 11.40 19.90
N SER A 203 8.37 12.53 19.39
CA SER A 203 8.66 13.85 19.96
C SER A 203 7.97 14.03 21.32
N VAL A 204 8.69 14.59 22.30
CA VAL A 204 8.09 15.00 23.60
C VAL A 204 7.70 16.48 23.62
N ASN A 205 7.92 17.21 22.50
CA ASN A 205 7.58 18.62 22.38
C ASN A 205 6.09 18.85 22.67
N GLN A 206 5.76 19.81 23.52
CA GLN A 206 4.36 20.12 23.89
C GLN A 206 3.80 21.37 23.19
N MET A 207 4.63 22.11 22.46
CA MET A 207 4.19 23.21 21.59
C MET A 207 3.47 22.65 20.36
N GLU A 208 4.09 21.65 19.72
CA GLU A 208 3.54 20.89 18.59
C GLU A 208 3.53 19.39 18.93
N PRO A 209 2.54 18.93 19.72
CA PRO A 209 2.59 17.61 20.34
C PRO A 209 2.35 16.45 19.38
N GLU A 210 3.22 15.44 19.47
CA GLU A 210 2.92 14.09 18.97
C GLU A 210 2.09 13.28 20.00
N LEU A 211 2.32 13.53 21.29
CA LEU A 211 1.79 12.78 22.43
C LEU A 211 1.28 13.72 23.52
N THR A 212 0.33 13.23 24.33
CA THR A 212 -0.04 13.90 25.58
C THR A 212 1.04 13.72 26.64
N LYS A 213 1.02 14.55 27.70
CA LYS A 213 1.97 14.45 28.81
C LYS A 213 1.84 13.12 29.54
N GLU A 214 0.61 12.64 29.72
CA GLU A 214 0.31 11.38 30.38
C GLU A 214 0.91 10.21 29.59
N LYS A 215 0.79 10.23 28.25
CA LYS A 215 1.39 9.21 27.39
C LYS A 215 2.92 9.25 27.44
N ILE A 216 3.53 10.43 27.55
CA ILE A 216 5.00 10.54 27.70
C ILE A 216 5.49 9.86 28.98
N GLU A 217 4.83 10.10 30.12
CA GLU A 217 5.20 9.47 31.39
C GLU A 217 4.97 7.95 31.35
N GLU A 218 3.85 7.49 30.77
CA GLU A 218 3.59 6.06 30.57
C GLU A 218 4.70 5.37 29.76
N LEU A 219 5.17 6.00 28.67
CA LEU A 219 6.23 5.42 27.84
C LEU A 219 7.56 5.35 28.59
N LYS A 220 7.89 6.35 29.42
CA LYS A 220 9.07 6.33 30.29
C LYS A 220 9.01 5.19 31.31
N GLU A 221 7.85 5.00 31.95
CA GLU A 221 7.61 3.87 32.87
C GLU A 221 7.76 2.51 32.17
N LYS A 222 7.41 2.45 30.88
CA LYS A 222 7.61 1.28 30.01
C LYS A 222 9.01 1.17 29.41
N GLY A 223 9.96 1.97 29.88
CA GLY A 223 11.38 1.86 29.54
C GLY A 223 11.79 2.51 28.22
N TRP A 224 10.94 3.35 27.61
CA TRP A 224 11.35 4.15 26.46
C TRP A 224 12.49 5.10 26.84
N VAL A 225 13.50 5.17 25.98
CA VAL A 225 14.76 5.85 26.27
C VAL A 225 14.65 7.33 25.91
N ALA A 226 14.92 8.21 26.87
CA ALA A 226 15.04 9.63 26.60
C ALA A 226 16.27 9.91 25.72
N SER A 227 16.05 10.64 24.64
CA SER A 227 17.09 10.97 23.66
C SER A 227 16.83 12.34 23.04
N ARG A 228 17.71 12.75 22.12
CA ARG A 228 17.58 13.95 21.32
C ARG A 228 18.06 13.66 19.91
N ASN A 229 17.27 14.07 18.93
CA ASN A 229 17.64 14.05 17.52
C ASN A 229 17.63 15.47 16.94
N VAL A 230 17.83 15.58 15.62
CA VAL A 230 17.83 16.87 14.88
C VAL A 230 16.52 17.67 15.04
N PHE A 231 15.42 17.03 15.42
CA PHE A 231 14.11 17.66 15.58
C PHE A 231 13.82 18.10 17.03
N GLY A 232 14.64 17.67 18.00
CA GLY A 232 14.49 18.02 19.41
C GLY A 232 14.53 16.79 20.33
N GLU A 233 14.03 16.98 21.55
CA GLU A 233 13.92 15.91 22.54
C GLU A 233 12.85 14.89 22.14
N CYS A 234 13.16 13.62 22.36
CA CYS A 234 12.29 12.51 21.98
C CYS A 234 12.41 11.34 22.96
N LEU A 235 11.44 10.43 22.88
CA LEU A 235 11.54 9.09 23.44
C LEU A 235 11.79 8.10 22.32
N VAL A 236 12.66 7.14 22.56
CA VAL A 236 13.05 6.10 21.60
C VAL A 236 12.62 4.73 22.11
N MET A 237 12.02 3.93 21.23
CA MET A 237 11.60 2.55 21.54
C MET A 237 12.80 1.75 22.07
N PRO A 238 12.64 0.92 23.13
CA PRO A 238 13.76 0.17 23.72
C PRO A 238 14.52 -0.68 22.71
N LYS A 239 15.84 -0.81 22.90
CA LYS A 239 16.71 -1.58 21.99
C LYS A 239 16.21 -3.00 21.73
N ALA A 240 15.82 -3.72 22.78
CA ALA A 240 15.32 -5.10 22.67
C ALA A 240 14.06 -5.19 21.78
N ASP A 241 13.15 -4.22 21.88
CA ASP A 241 11.98 -4.16 21.00
C ASP A 241 12.37 -3.81 19.57
N ARG A 242 13.32 -2.89 19.36
CA ARG A 242 13.81 -2.55 18.01
C ARG A 242 14.41 -3.78 17.32
N GLU A 243 15.26 -4.53 18.01
CA GLU A 243 15.87 -5.76 17.50
C GLU A 243 14.84 -6.83 17.11
N ARG A 244 13.71 -6.90 17.84
CA ARG A 244 12.57 -7.79 17.51
C ARG A 244 11.76 -7.30 16.31
N VAL A 245 11.54 -6.00 16.19
CA VAL A 245 10.62 -5.40 15.20
C VAL A 245 11.28 -5.20 13.82
N ILE A 246 12.57 -4.88 13.79
CA ILE A 246 13.31 -4.62 12.54
C ILE A 246 13.22 -5.77 11.52
N PRO A 247 13.37 -7.06 11.90
CA PRO A 247 13.18 -8.17 10.96
C PRO A 247 11.80 -8.20 10.31
N ALA A 248 10.73 -7.92 11.07
CA ALA A 248 9.37 -7.87 10.55
C ALA A 248 9.18 -6.69 9.59
N ILE A 249 9.75 -5.52 9.91
CA ILE A 249 9.75 -4.35 9.01
C ILE A 249 10.44 -4.69 7.68
N ALA A 250 11.65 -5.25 7.72
CA ALA A 250 12.41 -5.59 6.52
C ALA A 250 11.65 -6.58 5.64
N LYS A 251 11.13 -7.66 6.24
CA LYS A 251 10.34 -8.67 5.54
C LYS A 251 9.08 -8.07 4.90
N ALA A 252 8.36 -7.21 5.63
CA ALA A 252 7.15 -6.58 5.14
C ALA A 252 7.43 -5.58 4.00
N LEU A 253 8.52 -4.81 4.05
CA LEU A 253 8.90 -3.86 2.99
C LEU A 253 9.17 -4.55 1.64
N ILE A 254 9.60 -5.82 1.67
CA ILE A 254 9.89 -6.63 0.49
C ILE A 254 8.66 -7.45 0.05
N ASN A 255 7.97 -8.10 1.00
CA ASN A 255 6.96 -9.12 0.72
C ASN A 255 5.51 -8.69 0.97
N TRP A 256 5.24 -7.40 1.19
CA TRP A 256 3.86 -6.92 1.30
C TRP A 256 3.05 -7.28 0.04
N LYS A 257 1.76 -7.52 0.23
CA LYS A 257 0.83 -7.94 -0.82
C LYS A 257 -0.44 -7.12 -0.76
N ILE A 258 -0.99 -6.76 -1.91
CA ILE A 258 -2.35 -6.22 -1.98
C ILE A 258 -3.31 -7.39 -1.98
N THR A 259 -4.10 -7.51 -0.92
CA THR A 259 -5.23 -8.44 -0.89
C THR A 259 -6.41 -7.78 -1.60
N SER A 260 -6.98 -8.49 -2.57
CA SER A 260 -8.26 -8.12 -3.17
C SER A 260 -9.39 -8.86 -2.46
N ASN A 261 -10.53 -8.19 -2.31
CA ASN A 261 -11.77 -8.79 -1.85
C ASN A 261 -12.42 -9.69 -2.92
N GLN A 262 -11.92 -9.68 -4.15
CA GLN A 262 -12.45 -10.46 -5.27
C GLN A 262 -11.36 -11.40 -5.80
N SER A 263 -11.56 -12.71 -5.63
CA SER A 263 -10.62 -13.76 -6.10
C SER A 263 -10.30 -13.65 -7.59
N ARG A 264 -11.26 -13.22 -8.41
CA ARG A 264 -11.11 -12.98 -9.86
C ARG A 264 -10.11 -11.87 -10.25
N THR A 265 -9.58 -11.14 -9.28
CA THR A 265 -8.61 -10.04 -9.49
C THR A 265 -7.27 -10.33 -8.82
N PHE A 266 -7.06 -11.60 -8.45
CA PHE A 266 -5.81 -12.04 -7.86
C PHE A 266 -4.71 -12.00 -8.92
N SER A 267 -3.63 -11.29 -8.57
CA SER A 267 -2.37 -11.31 -9.29
C SER A 267 -1.30 -11.62 -8.25
N LEU A 268 -0.36 -12.48 -8.59
CA LEU A 268 0.78 -12.78 -7.72
C LEU A 268 1.58 -11.49 -7.43
N MET A 269 1.57 -10.56 -8.39
CA MET A 269 2.33 -9.33 -8.36
C MET A 269 3.80 -9.55 -7.99
N GLU A 270 4.41 -10.54 -8.64
CA GLU A 270 5.77 -10.96 -8.35
C GLU A 270 6.73 -9.79 -8.43
N THR A 271 7.59 -9.70 -7.41
CA THR A 271 8.69 -8.75 -7.38
C THR A 271 9.76 -9.23 -8.35
N LEU A 272 10.05 -8.42 -9.37
CA LEU A 272 11.07 -8.68 -10.38
C LEU A 272 12.45 -8.18 -9.93
N ALA A 273 12.49 -7.02 -9.27
CA ALA A 273 13.74 -6.46 -8.75
C ALA A 273 13.49 -5.53 -7.56
N ILE A 274 14.44 -5.48 -6.64
CA ILE A 274 14.52 -4.49 -5.56
C ILE A 274 15.83 -3.73 -5.69
N ALA A 275 15.77 -2.40 -5.57
CA ALA A 275 16.95 -1.55 -5.39
C ALA A 275 16.90 -0.92 -4.00
N VAL A 276 18.03 -0.95 -3.28
CA VAL A 276 18.20 -0.30 -1.97
C VAL A 276 19.38 0.64 -2.03
N SER A 277 19.23 1.87 -1.54
CA SER A 277 20.29 2.87 -1.55
C SER A 277 20.07 3.92 -0.47
N ASP A 278 21.13 4.64 -0.08
CA ASP A 278 21.05 5.85 0.73
C ASP A 278 20.92 7.12 -0.15
N ASN A 279 20.81 6.95 -1.46
CA ASN A 279 20.66 7.99 -2.47
C ASN A 279 19.43 7.71 -3.36
N ALA A 280 18.39 8.54 -3.24
CA ALA A 280 17.16 8.41 -4.00
C ALA A 280 17.37 8.41 -5.53
N ASN A 281 18.38 9.13 -6.03
CA ASN A 281 18.66 9.20 -7.46
C ASN A 281 19.28 7.90 -7.99
N ALA A 282 20.06 7.19 -7.15
CA ALA A 282 20.63 5.91 -7.52
C ALA A 282 19.53 4.86 -7.78
N LEU A 283 18.45 4.87 -6.98
CA LEU A 283 17.28 4.00 -7.23
C LEU A 283 16.63 4.27 -8.58
N ALA A 284 16.48 5.56 -8.91
CA ALA A 284 15.86 5.97 -10.17
C ALA A 284 16.72 5.60 -11.38
N GLY A 285 18.05 5.56 -11.23
CA GLY A 285 18.98 5.05 -12.24
C GLY A 285 18.96 3.52 -12.35
N ALA A 286 18.89 2.82 -11.21
CA ALA A 286 19.01 1.37 -11.11
C ALA A 286 17.82 0.60 -11.69
N ILE A 287 16.59 1.11 -11.51
CA ILE A 287 15.38 0.52 -12.08
C ILE A 287 14.66 1.62 -12.87
N ARG A 288 14.75 1.53 -14.20
CA ARG A 288 14.26 2.58 -15.11
C ARG A 288 13.70 2.01 -16.41
N ALA A 289 13.15 2.89 -17.23
CA ALA A 289 12.85 2.59 -18.61
C ALA A 289 13.65 3.51 -19.54
N LYS A 290 13.93 3.02 -20.75
CA LYS A 290 14.54 3.80 -21.83
C LYS A 290 13.60 3.81 -23.03
N LEU A 291 13.46 4.97 -23.67
CA LEU A 291 12.78 5.05 -24.97
C LEU A 291 13.61 4.31 -26.02
N VAL A 292 12.91 3.62 -26.91
CA VAL A 292 13.50 2.96 -28.07
C VAL A 292 13.31 3.90 -29.26
N GLU A 293 14.41 4.42 -29.79
CA GLU A 293 14.40 5.14 -31.06
C GLU A 293 14.11 4.14 -32.19
N GLU A 294 13.46 4.58 -33.28
CA GLU A 294 13.10 3.77 -34.49
C GLU A 294 11.67 3.19 -34.59
N THR A 295 10.66 3.79 -33.95
CA THR A 295 9.25 3.43 -34.26
C THR A 295 8.35 4.64 -34.49
N GLU A 296 7.37 4.53 -35.40
CA GLU A 296 6.36 5.57 -35.67
C GLU A 296 5.58 5.99 -34.41
N ARG A 297 5.45 5.08 -33.43
CA ARG A 297 4.88 5.35 -32.11
C ARG A 297 5.97 5.18 -31.05
N PRO A 298 6.07 6.05 -30.03
CA PRO A 298 7.03 5.89 -28.95
C PRO A 298 6.90 4.50 -28.30
N LYS A 299 8.03 3.84 -28.07
CA LYS A 299 8.12 2.60 -27.29
C LYS A 299 9.11 2.80 -26.16
N ALA A 300 8.90 2.09 -25.05
CA ALA A 300 9.83 2.05 -23.94
C ALA A 300 10.26 0.60 -23.69
N LYS A 301 11.49 0.42 -23.21
CA LYS A 301 11.98 -0.85 -22.69
C LYS A 301 12.38 -0.68 -21.23
N PRO A 302 12.02 -1.62 -20.33
CA PRO A 302 12.56 -1.62 -18.97
C PRO A 302 14.07 -1.91 -18.98
N LEU A 303 14.76 -1.48 -17.93
CA LEU A 303 16.19 -1.66 -17.74
C LEU A 303 16.51 -1.75 -16.24
N ILE A 304 17.32 -2.75 -15.89
CA ILE A 304 18.03 -2.82 -14.61
C ILE A 304 19.49 -2.42 -14.86
N ASP A 305 20.02 -1.52 -14.02
CA ASP A 305 21.35 -0.94 -14.19
C ASP A 305 22.16 -1.04 -12.89
N GLU A 306 23.02 -2.04 -12.83
CA GLU A 306 23.90 -2.33 -11.67
C GLU A 306 24.96 -1.26 -11.44
N THR A 307 25.24 -0.43 -12.45
CA THR A 307 26.23 0.64 -12.36
C THR A 307 25.68 1.93 -11.75
N ALA A 308 24.36 1.99 -11.49
CA ALA A 308 23.67 3.19 -11.00
C ALA A 308 23.92 3.51 -9.50
N GLY A 309 24.67 2.66 -8.78
CA GLY A 309 25.08 2.90 -7.39
C GLY A 309 24.03 2.57 -6.33
N ALA A 310 23.04 1.73 -6.66
CA ALA A 310 22.13 1.11 -5.69
C ALA A 310 22.42 -0.39 -5.59
N ASP A 311 22.23 -0.96 -4.39
CA ASP A 311 22.29 -2.40 -4.22
C ASP A 311 21.07 -3.02 -4.89
N LEU A 312 21.30 -3.81 -5.94
CA LEU A 312 20.26 -4.43 -6.75
C LEU A 312 20.10 -5.91 -6.43
N TYR A 313 18.85 -6.32 -6.31
CA TYR A 313 18.44 -7.69 -6.02
C TYR A 313 17.42 -8.12 -7.07
N VAL A 314 17.87 -8.90 -8.04
CA VAL A 314 17.08 -9.30 -9.21
C VAL A 314 16.56 -10.73 -9.03
N THR A 315 15.24 -10.93 -9.14
CA THR A 315 14.62 -12.26 -9.00
C THR A 315 14.59 -13.01 -10.33
N LEU A 316 14.51 -14.34 -10.28
CA LEU A 316 14.46 -15.20 -11.48
C LEU A 316 13.38 -14.79 -12.51
N PRO A 317 12.12 -14.45 -12.10
CA PRO A 317 11.09 -14.01 -13.05
C PRO A 317 11.44 -12.74 -13.84
N CYS A 318 12.39 -11.91 -13.40
CA CYS A 318 12.76 -10.67 -14.10
C CYS A 318 13.20 -10.92 -15.55
N SER A 319 13.92 -12.02 -15.79
CA SER A 319 14.39 -12.47 -17.11
C SER A 319 13.29 -12.71 -18.14
N GLY A 320 12.04 -12.94 -17.68
CA GLY A 320 10.87 -13.06 -18.55
C GLY A 320 10.37 -11.72 -19.11
N TYR A 321 10.79 -10.59 -18.53
CA TYR A 321 10.31 -9.25 -18.87
C TYR A 321 11.41 -8.33 -19.41
N MET A 322 12.67 -8.60 -19.08
CA MET A 322 13.82 -7.83 -19.57
C MET A 322 15.11 -8.64 -19.48
N THR A 323 16.14 -8.18 -20.20
CA THR A 323 17.48 -8.77 -20.12
C THR A 323 18.12 -8.43 -18.77
N THR A 324 18.61 -9.46 -18.09
CA THR A 324 19.28 -9.40 -16.79
C THR A 324 20.44 -10.41 -16.76
N GLU A 325 21.42 -10.20 -15.87
CA GLU A 325 22.63 -11.05 -15.79
C GLU A 325 22.89 -11.64 -14.38
N THR A 326 22.17 -11.16 -13.35
CA THR A 326 22.47 -11.42 -11.93
C THR A 326 21.28 -11.96 -11.14
N GLU A 327 20.32 -12.58 -11.83
CA GLU A 327 19.12 -13.12 -11.20
C GLU A 327 19.47 -14.19 -10.16
N SER A 328 18.76 -14.17 -9.04
CA SER A 328 18.97 -15.17 -8.00
C SER A 328 17.68 -15.57 -7.30
N ALA A 329 17.64 -16.83 -6.87
CA ALA A 329 16.51 -17.38 -6.12
C ALA A 329 16.40 -16.76 -4.71
N ASP A 330 17.51 -16.28 -4.14
CA ASP A 330 17.59 -15.69 -2.81
C ASP A 330 17.58 -14.14 -2.83
N ALA A 331 17.32 -13.52 -4.00
CA ALA A 331 17.39 -12.07 -4.17
C ALA A 331 16.51 -11.30 -3.17
N LEU A 332 15.27 -11.74 -2.95
CA LEU A 332 14.38 -11.09 -1.98
C LEU A 332 14.90 -11.25 -0.54
N GLN A 333 15.44 -12.41 -0.18
CA GLN A 333 16.03 -12.62 1.14
C GLN A 333 17.25 -11.72 1.37
N LYS A 334 18.12 -11.58 0.35
CA LYS A 334 19.27 -10.67 0.42
C LYS A 334 18.84 -9.20 0.55
N ALA A 335 17.77 -8.79 -0.14
CA ALA A 335 17.21 -7.45 0.02
C ALA A 335 16.68 -7.20 1.44
N GLU A 336 15.99 -8.19 2.03
CA GLU A 336 15.56 -8.13 3.43
C GLU A 336 16.76 -8.03 4.39
N ASP A 337 17.78 -8.86 4.18
CA ASP A 337 19.00 -8.89 5.00
C ASP A 337 19.70 -7.54 4.99
N LYS A 338 19.78 -6.90 3.81
CA LYS A 338 20.32 -5.55 3.66
C LYS A 338 19.55 -4.50 4.46
N LEU A 339 18.22 -4.53 4.38
CA LEU A 339 17.36 -3.61 5.15
C LEU A 339 17.54 -3.83 6.65
N LYS A 340 17.61 -5.08 7.12
CA LYS A 340 17.85 -5.43 8.53
C LYS A 340 19.21 -4.90 8.98
N GLU A 341 20.27 -5.18 8.23
CA GLU A 341 21.63 -4.72 8.52
C GLU A 341 21.64 -3.19 8.71
N TRP A 342 21.04 -2.46 7.77
CA TRP A 342 21.05 -1.01 7.80
C TRP A 342 20.22 -0.41 8.92
N MET A 343 19.04 -0.97 9.21
CA MET A 343 18.23 -0.51 10.34
C MET A 343 18.93 -0.83 11.68
N LEU A 344 19.52 -2.01 11.84
CA LEU A 344 20.22 -2.40 13.08
C LEU A 344 21.50 -1.59 13.33
N ALA A 345 22.19 -1.17 12.27
CA ALA A 345 23.43 -0.40 12.37
C ALA A 345 23.23 1.07 12.77
N PHE A 346 22.00 1.59 12.71
CA PHE A 346 21.71 2.98 13.07
C PHE A 346 21.62 3.18 14.58
N ASP A 347 22.36 4.15 15.12
CA ASP A 347 22.29 4.52 16.54
C ASP A 347 21.07 5.42 16.79
N TYR A 348 19.96 4.79 17.16
CA TYR A 348 18.71 5.49 17.45
C TYR A 348 18.75 6.32 18.73
N GLU A 349 19.65 6.01 19.68
CA GLU A 349 19.70 6.64 21.01
C GLU A 349 20.68 7.82 21.06
N ASN A 350 21.69 7.84 20.19
CA ASN A 350 22.69 8.92 20.12
C ASN A 350 22.74 9.56 18.73
N GLN A 351 21.61 10.09 18.29
CA GLN A 351 21.48 10.82 17.03
C GLN A 351 22.13 12.21 17.15
N LYS A 352 23.46 12.29 17.07
CA LYS A 352 24.17 13.57 17.05
C LYS A 352 23.60 14.44 15.92
N GLY A 353 23.18 15.64 16.29
CA GLY A 353 22.49 16.59 15.40
C GLY A 353 23.29 16.99 14.17
#